data_AF-A0A094F216-F1
#
_entry.id   AF-A0A094F216-F1
#
_cell.length_a   1.000
_cell.length_b   1.000
_cell.length_c   1.000
_cell.angle_alpha   90.00
_cell.angle_beta   90.00
_cell.angle_gamma   90.00
#
_symmetry.space_group_name_H-M   'P 1'
#
loop_
_entity.id
_entity.type
_entity.pdbx_description
1 polymer ?
#
loop_
_entity_poly.entity_id
_entity_poly.type
_entity_poly.pdbx_seq_one_letter_code
_entity_poly.pdbx_strand_id
1 'polypeptide(L)' 'MNFDSLKEQVTNLSLYDIKAGVRKVQNAVMNYTEMEAKVREATNNNPWGSSTTDMQEIANGTYN' A
#
# COMPACT_ATOMS: atom_id res chain seq x y z
N MET A 1 -6.21 -14.04 27.78
CA MET A 1 -6.16 -13.61 26.37
C MET A 1 -4.91 -14.22 25.77
N ASN A 2 -5.13 -14.96 24.69
CA ASN A 2 -4.32 -16.07 24.20
C ASN A 2 -2.95 -15.64 23.65
N PHE A 3 -1.88 -15.88 24.40
CA PHE A 3 -0.51 -15.73 23.87
C PHE A 3 -0.22 -16.80 22.80
N ASP A 4 -0.82 -18.00 22.96
CA ASP A 4 -0.69 -19.10 22.01
C ASP A 4 -1.45 -18.86 20.70
N SER A 5 -2.64 -18.25 20.74
CA SER A 5 -3.34 -17.88 19.49
C SER A 5 -2.66 -16.70 18.80
N LEU A 6 -1.97 -15.84 19.55
CA LEU A 6 -1.12 -14.80 18.97
C LEU A 6 0.04 -15.46 18.23
N LYS A 7 0.73 -16.41 18.88
CA LYS A 7 1.83 -17.19 18.31
C LYS A 7 1.43 -17.92 17.03
N GLU A 8 0.26 -18.54 17.03
CA GLU A 8 -0.30 -19.27 15.88
C GLU A 8 -0.69 -18.34 14.72
N GLN A 9 -1.14 -17.11 15.01
CA GLN A 9 -1.36 -16.07 14.02
C GLN A 9 -0.05 -15.53 13.44
N VAL A 10 1.02 -15.39 14.23
CA VAL A 10 2.33 -14.94 13.70
C VAL A 10 3.04 -16.02 12.89
N THR A 11 2.81 -17.31 13.15
CA THR A 11 3.42 -18.40 12.39
C THR A 11 2.81 -18.60 11.00
N ASN A 12 1.57 -18.12 10.77
CA ASN A 12 0.90 -18.18 9.48
C ASN A 12 1.11 -16.92 8.62
N LEU A 13 1.87 -15.93 9.10
CA LEU A 13 2.26 -14.77 8.30
C LEU A 13 3.34 -15.17 7.30
N SER A 14 2.95 -15.26 6.03
CA SER A 14 3.89 -15.39 4.94
C SER A 14 4.78 -14.14 4.85
N LEU A 15 6.02 -14.27 4.36
CA LEU A 15 6.92 -13.13 4.10
C LEU A 15 6.25 -12.03 3.26
N TYR A 16 5.22 -12.39 2.48
CA TYR A 16 4.39 -11.47 1.72
C TYR A 16 3.49 -10.57 2.59
N ASP A 17 2.89 -11.10 3.66
CA ASP A 17 2.03 -10.32 4.56
C ASP A 17 2.84 -9.35 5.40
N ILE A 18 4.06 -9.75 5.77
CA ILE A 18 5.02 -8.87 6.44
C ILE A 18 5.41 -7.71 5.52
N LYS A 19 5.68 -7.97 4.24
CA LYS A 19 6.00 -6.93 3.25
C LYS A 19 4.81 -5.98 2.99
N ALA A 20 3.61 -6.52 2.93
CA ALA A 20 2.38 -5.71 2.80
C ALA A 20 2.16 -4.84 4.05
N GLY A 21 2.41 -5.38 5.25
CA GLY A 21 2.38 -4.65 6.52
C GLY A 21 3.41 -3.52 6.56
N VAL A 22 4.65 -3.77 6.15
CA VAL A 22 5.71 -2.75 6.10
C VAL A 22 5.36 -1.61 5.14
N ARG A 23 4.74 -1.90 3.98
CA ARG A 23 4.26 -0.87 3.06
C ARG A 23 3.11 -0.04 3.63
N LYS A 24 2.15 -0.70 4.31
CA LYS A 24 1.06 0.02 5.02
C LYS A 24 1.61 0.94 6.11
N VAL A 25 2.61 0.49 6.86
CA VAL A 25 3.27 1.30 7.90
C VAL A 25 4.10 2.43 7.29
N GLN A 26 4.84 2.20 6.21
CA GLN A 26 5.58 3.27 5.51
C GLN A 26 4.65 4.34 4.94
N ASN A 27 3.48 3.95 4.42
CA ASN A 27 2.47 4.90 3.93
C ASN A 27 1.86 5.71 5.08
N ALA A 28 1.65 5.11 6.26
CA ALA A 28 1.19 5.83 7.45
C ALA A 28 2.28 6.75 8.06
N VAL A 29 3.55 6.36 7.99
CA VAL A 29 4.69 7.13 8.54
C VAL A 29 5.06 8.32 7.67
N MET A 30 4.85 8.24 6.35
CA MET A 30 5.22 9.31 5.42
C MET A 30 4.16 10.42 5.26
N ASN A 31 3.01 10.34 5.95
CA ASN A 31 1.93 11.34 5.87
C ASN A 31 1.53 11.75 4.43
N TYR A 32 1.66 10.84 3.46
CA TYR A 32 1.15 11.12 2.12
C TYR A 32 -0.37 11.03 2.14
N THR A 33 -1.01 12.04 1.57
CA THR A 33 -2.43 11.92 1.23
C THR A 33 -2.62 10.75 0.26
N GLU A 34 -3.80 10.13 0.28
CA GLU A 34 -4.09 8.99 -0.59
C GLU A 34 -3.80 9.31 -2.07
N MET A 35 -3.97 10.58 -2.45
CA MET A 35 -3.69 11.08 -3.80
C MET A 35 -2.19 11.19 -4.11
N GLU A 36 -1.37 11.70 -3.18
CA GLU A 36 0.09 11.78 -3.36
C GLU A 36 0.73 10.38 -3.46
N ALA A 37 0.22 9.41 -2.70
CA ALA A 37 0.66 8.02 -2.80
C ALA A 37 0.37 7.44 -4.19
N LYS A 38 -0.84 7.66 -4.73
CA LYS A 38 -1.25 7.21 -6.07
C LYS A 38 -0.44 7.87 -7.19
N VAL A 39 -0.19 9.18 -7.09
CA VAL A 39 0.67 9.89 -8.06
C VAL A 39 2.09 9.36 -8.04
N ARG A 40 2.63 9.06 -6.85
CA ARG A 40 3.97 8.47 -6.71
C ARG A 40 4.05 7.04 -7.24
N GLU A 41 3.00 6.26 -7.08
CA GLU A 41 2.89 4.93 -7.68
C GLU A 41 2.78 5.01 -9.20
N ALA A 42 2.00 5.95 -9.73
CA ALA A 42 1.85 6.16 -11.17
C ALA A 42 3.13 6.69 -11.86
N THR A 43 3.98 7.39 -11.11
CA THR A 43 5.27 7.97 -11.59
C THR A 43 6.49 7.16 -11.17
N ASN A 44 6.30 5.87 -10.89
CA ASN A 44 7.40 4.98 -10.54
C ASN A 44 8.37 4.75 -11.71
N ASN A 45 9.56 4.22 -11.41
CA ASN A 45 10.62 3.98 -12.40
C ASN A 45 10.46 2.66 -13.19
N ASN A 46 9.26 2.07 -13.23
CA ASN A 46 9.04 0.86 -14.03
C ASN A 46 8.81 1.21 -15.52
N PRO A 47 9.31 0.38 -16.45
CA PRO A 47 9.23 0.67 -17.89
C PRO A 47 7.83 0.42 -18.51
N TRP A 48 6.89 -0.17 -17.78
CA TRP A 48 5.56 -0.54 -18.30
C TRP A 48 4.46 0.50 -18.05
N GLY A 49 4.77 1.62 -17.41
CA GLY A 49 3.81 2.69 -17.14
C GLY A 49 2.80 2.34 -16.02
N SER A 50 1.93 3.32 -15.70
CA SER A 50 0.88 3.19 -14.69
C SER A 50 -0.37 2.50 -15.25
N SER A 51 -1.12 1.81 -14.39
CA SER A 51 -2.40 1.21 -14.78
C SER A 51 -3.44 2.28 -15.11
N THR A 52 -4.31 2.01 -16.09
CA THR A 52 -5.45 2.88 -16.43
C THR A 52 -6.36 3.14 -15.23
N THR A 53 -6.49 2.16 -14.32
CA THR A 53 -7.26 2.28 -13.09
C THR A 53 -6.67 3.35 -12.16
N ASP A 54 -5.36 3.34 -11.96
CA ASP A 54 -4.68 4.30 -11.08
C ASP A 54 -4.84 5.73 -11.64
N MET A 55 -4.71 5.89 -12.96
CA MET A 55 -4.90 7.19 -13.62
C MET A 55 -6.36 7.67 -13.55
N GLN A 56 -7.34 6.77 -13.63
CA GLN A 56 -8.76 7.13 -13.45
C GLN A 56 -9.05 7.59 -12.03
N GLU A 57 -8.48 6.93 -11.02
CA GLU A 57 -8.63 7.34 -9.63
C GLU A 57 -7.99 8.71 -9.37
N ILE A 58 -6.82 8.98 -9.98
CA ILE A 58 -6.18 10.31 -9.93
C ILE A 58 -7.07 11.35 -10.62
N ALA A 59 -7.61 11.04 -11.80
CA ALA A 59 -8.50 11.94 -12.53
C ALA A 59 -9.78 12.26 -11.74
N ASN A 60 -10.41 11.26 -11.11
CA ASN A 60 -11.56 11.47 -10.24
C ASN A 60 -11.22 12.33 -9.02
N GLY A 61 -9.99 12.20 -8.49
CA GLY A 61 -9.46 13.07 -7.44
C GLY A 61 -9.35 14.55 -7.82
N THR A 62 -9.25 14.89 -9.11
CA THR A 62 -9.16 16.30 -9.56
C THR A 62 -10.48 17.07 -9.58
N TYR A 63 -11.62 16.39 -9.41
CA TYR A 63 -12.96 17.00 -9.38
C TYR A 63 -13.52 17.17 -7.95
N ASN A 64 -12.70 16.93 -6.92
CA ASN A 64 -13.06 17.19 -5.51
C ASN A 64 -12.73 18.62 -5.08
#